data_AF-A0A4D4KSV6-F1
#
_entry.id   AF-A0A4D4KSV6-F1
#
_cell.length_a   1.000
_cell.length_b   1.000
_cell.length_c   1.000
_cell.angle_alpha   90.00
_cell.angle_beta   90.00
_cell.angle_gamma   90.00
#
_symmetry.space_group_name_H-M   'P 1'
#
loop_
_entity.id
_entity.type
_entity.pdbx_description
1 polymer ?
#
loop_
_entity_poly.entity_id
_entity_poly.type
_entity_poly.pdbx_seq_one_letter_code
_entity_poly.pdbx_strand_id
1 'polypeptide(L)'
;MTTDVFPRRETLRNVDVAISAVAGPDEYDRRTPHVIDTGDIDVYLGLDDATVAELEMIVGFDDDLAAEATRRSNRLRGLFTQVHPHLERVLGPRVQHPAVLKLLSQFGSPAQIRKAGRRRLIALIRPKAPRMAERLIDEVFTALDEQTTSSPARMPPR
;
A
#
# COMPACT_ATOMS: atom_id res chain seq x y z
N MET A 1 2.41 -15.88 -35.27
CA MET A 1 2.63 -14.50 -35.73
C MET A 1 1.26 -13.84 -35.81
N THR A 2 1.13 -12.69 -35.14
CA THR A 2 0.06 -11.68 -35.22
C THR A 2 -1.22 -11.90 -34.40
N THR A 3 -1.50 -10.87 -33.60
CA THR A 3 -2.51 -10.59 -32.58
C THR A 3 -3.90 -10.30 -33.13
N ASP A 4 -4.95 -10.63 -32.36
CA ASP A 4 -6.09 -9.73 -32.23
C ASP A 4 -6.70 -9.84 -30.83
N VAL A 5 -6.73 -8.70 -30.15
CA VAL A 5 -7.22 -8.46 -28.80
C VAL A 5 -8.48 -7.64 -29.03
N PHE A 6 -9.69 -8.18 -28.77
CA PHE A 6 -11.01 -7.50 -28.60
C PHE A 6 -12.15 -8.36 -29.20
N PRO A 7 -13.10 -8.88 -28.39
CA PRO A 7 -14.34 -9.39 -28.92
C PRO A 7 -15.42 -8.28 -29.01
N ARG A 8 -15.97 -8.16 -30.23
CA ARG A 8 -17.32 -7.68 -30.64
C ARG A 8 -17.82 -6.28 -30.24
N ARG A 9 -18.01 -5.46 -31.29
CA ARG A 9 -18.47 -4.06 -31.35
C ARG A 9 -20.00 -3.82 -31.16
N GLU A 10 -20.76 -4.68 -30.49
CA GLU A 10 -22.24 -4.53 -30.48
C GLU A 10 -22.87 -3.92 -29.22
N THR A 11 -22.11 -3.60 -28.17
CA THR A 11 -22.67 -3.05 -26.92
C THR A 11 -22.40 -1.56 -26.68
N LEU A 12 -21.72 -0.85 -27.60
CA LEU A 12 -21.29 0.54 -27.38
C LEU A 12 -22.14 1.62 -28.08
N ARG A 13 -23.16 1.24 -28.88
CA ARG A 13 -23.98 2.23 -29.61
C ARG A 13 -24.84 3.13 -28.72
N ASN A 14 -25.09 2.74 -27.47
CA ASN A 14 -26.01 3.45 -26.59
C ASN A 14 -25.30 4.46 -25.68
N VAL A 15 -23.99 4.30 -25.48
CA VAL A 15 -23.18 5.14 -24.58
C VAL A 15 -22.55 6.33 -25.33
N ASP A 16 -22.12 6.14 -26.58
CA ASP A 16 -21.53 7.19 -27.41
C ASP A 16 -22.52 8.32 -27.78
N VAL A 17 -23.82 8.02 -27.85
CA VAL A 17 -24.85 9.00 -28.21
C VAL A 17 -25.10 10.02 -27.09
N ALA A 18 -24.85 9.67 -25.83
CA ALA A 18 -25.12 10.55 -24.70
C ALA A 18 -24.05 11.64 -24.49
N ILE A 19 -22.84 11.45 -25.01
CA ILE A 19 -21.71 12.36 -24.80
C ILE A 19 -21.73 13.55 -25.79
N SER A 20 -22.40 13.42 -26.93
CA SER A 20 -22.37 14.46 -27.99
C SER A 20 -23.41 15.58 -27.84
N ALA A 21 -24.23 15.60 -26.79
CA ALA A 21 -25.27 16.62 -26.59
C ALA A 21 -24.88 17.68 -25.54
N VAL A 22 -23.60 18.06 -25.48
CA VAL A 22 -23.22 19.36 -24.90
C VAL A 22 -23.53 20.42 -25.96
N ALA A 23 -24.75 20.95 -25.92
CA ALA A 23 -25.22 22.01 -26.79
C ALA A 23 -25.74 23.20 -25.96
N GLY A 24 -25.08 24.36 -26.11
CA GLY A 24 -25.67 25.68 -25.91
C GLY A 24 -25.54 26.31 -24.51
N PRO A 25 -24.97 27.52 -24.35
CA PRO A 25 -24.78 28.21 -23.07
C PRO A 25 -26.03 28.99 -22.60
N ASP A 26 -27.23 28.41 -22.71
CA ASP A 26 -28.47 29.19 -22.64
C ASP A 26 -29.56 28.59 -21.72
N GLU A 27 -29.24 27.89 -20.63
CA GLU A 27 -30.28 27.51 -19.65
C GLU A 27 -29.70 27.29 -18.24
N TYR A 28 -29.64 28.38 -17.45
CA TYR A 28 -29.31 28.30 -16.02
C TYR A 28 -30.53 27.82 -15.20
N ASP A 29 -30.66 26.51 -15.02
CA ASP A 29 -31.44 25.95 -13.90
C ASP A 29 -30.68 26.20 -12.59
N ARG A 30 -31.39 26.69 -11.56
CA ARG A 30 -30.82 27.26 -10.32
C ARG A 30 -30.50 26.21 -9.24
N ARG A 31 -30.05 25.03 -9.63
CA ARG A 31 -29.46 24.07 -8.68
C ARG A 31 -27.96 24.13 -8.84
N THR A 32 -27.29 24.66 -7.83
CA THR A 32 -25.82 24.78 -7.77
C THR A 32 -25.17 23.42 -8.05
N PRO A 33 -24.48 23.22 -9.19
CA PRO A 33 -23.77 21.98 -9.44
C PRO A 33 -22.49 21.94 -8.60
N HIS A 34 -22.34 20.89 -7.79
CA HIS A 34 -21.05 20.57 -7.17
C HIS A 34 -20.14 19.93 -8.22
N VAL A 35 -19.14 20.70 -8.66
CA VAL A 35 -18.11 20.27 -9.62
C VAL A 35 -17.07 19.45 -8.87
N ILE A 36 -17.01 18.15 -9.11
CA ILE A 36 -15.84 17.34 -8.72
C ILE A 36 -14.90 17.35 -9.92
N ASP A 37 -13.86 18.17 -9.84
CA ASP A 37 -12.79 18.24 -10.85
C ASP A 37 -12.00 16.92 -10.87
N THR A 38 -12.47 15.98 -11.68
CA THR A 38 -11.70 14.78 -12.05
C THR A 38 -11.16 15.00 -13.45
N GLY A 39 -10.25 15.97 -13.57
CA GLY A 39 -9.43 16.33 -14.73
C GLY A 39 -9.58 15.48 -16.00
N ASP A 40 -10.70 15.67 -16.71
CA ASP A 40 -11.02 15.18 -18.06
C ASP A 40 -12.10 14.07 -18.21
N ILE A 41 -12.85 13.68 -17.17
CA ILE A 41 -14.10 12.90 -17.34
C ILE A 41 -15.22 13.47 -16.47
N ASP A 42 -16.05 14.34 -17.04
CA ASP A 42 -17.27 14.83 -16.40
C ASP A 42 -18.36 13.74 -16.42
N VAL A 43 -18.32 12.83 -15.44
CA VAL A 43 -19.45 11.94 -15.15
C VAL A 43 -20.43 12.69 -14.25
N TYR A 44 -21.49 13.26 -14.83
CA TYR A 44 -22.58 13.87 -14.08
C TYR A 44 -23.38 12.81 -13.31
N LEU A 45 -22.91 12.47 -12.11
CA LEU A 45 -23.70 11.76 -11.12
C LEU A 45 -24.60 12.81 -10.45
N GLY A 46 -25.92 12.68 -10.61
CA GLY A 46 -26.90 13.55 -9.96
C GLY A 46 -26.98 13.32 -8.46
N LEU A 47 -25.87 13.56 -7.76
CA LEU A 47 -25.76 13.49 -6.31
C LEU A 47 -26.31 14.78 -5.71
N ASP A 48 -27.05 14.66 -4.61
CA ASP A 48 -27.42 15.83 -3.82
C ASP A 48 -26.24 16.32 -2.98
N ASP A 49 -26.28 17.58 -2.55
CA ASP A 49 -25.21 18.23 -1.78
C ASP A 49 -24.89 17.47 -0.48
N ALA A 50 -25.88 16.77 0.09
CA ALA A 50 -25.69 15.94 1.27
C ALA A 50 -24.82 14.70 0.97
N THR A 51 -25.06 14.03 -0.15
CA THR A 51 -24.26 12.88 -0.61
C THR A 51 -22.85 13.31 -0.98
N VAL A 52 -22.69 14.49 -1.61
CA VAL A 52 -21.37 15.06 -1.90
C VAL A 52 -20.60 15.34 -0.60
N ALA A 53 -21.23 15.97 0.38
CA ALA A 53 -20.61 16.25 1.68
C ALA A 53 -20.24 14.97 2.45
N GLU A 54 -21.06 13.91 2.36
CA GLU A 54 -20.74 12.60 2.96
C GLU A 54 -19.53 11.94 2.27
N LEU A 55 -19.47 11.98 0.95
CA LEU A 55 -18.33 11.47 0.19
C LEU A 55 -17.04 12.25 0.51
N GLU A 56 -17.10 13.57 0.58
CA GLU A 56 -15.96 14.41 0.97
C GLU A 56 -15.46 14.05 2.38
N MET A 57 -16.36 13.78 3.31
CA MET A 57 -16.00 13.34 4.66
C MET A 57 -15.30 11.97 4.65
N ILE A 58 -15.76 11.01 3.84
CA ILE A 58 -15.12 9.69 3.70
C ILE A 58 -13.73 9.83 3.06
N VAL A 59 -13.59 10.65 2.02
CA VAL A 59 -12.30 10.91 1.37
C VAL A 59 -11.32 11.54 2.36
N GLY A 60 -11.76 12.52 3.15
CA GLY A 60 -10.95 13.12 4.22
C GLY A 60 -10.48 12.08 5.25
N PHE A 61 -11.34 11.12 5.61
CA PHE A 61 -10.97 10.02 6.50
C PHE A 61 -9.91 9.10 5.88
N ASP A 62 -10.02 8.79 4.59
CA ASP A 62 -9.04 7.97 3.87
C ASP A 62 -7.66 8.67 3.80
N ASP A 63 -7.63 9.98 3.59
CA ASP A 63 -6.40 10.78 3.61
C ASP A 63 -5.74 10.78 5.00
N ASP A 64 -6.53 10.95 6.06
CA ASP A 64 -6.05 10.85 7.44
C ASP A 64 -5.47 9.46 7.72
N LEU A 65 -6.15 8.39 7.28
CA LEU A 65 -5.68 7.03 7.45
C LEU A 65 -4.38 6.76 6.70
N ALA A 66 -4.23 7.30 5.48
CA ALA A 66 -3.01 7.22 4.69
C ALA A 66 -1.84 7.94 5.39
N ALA A 67 -2.09 9.13 5.96
CA ALA A 67 -1.11 9.88 6.73
C ALA A 67 -0.70 9.12 8.00
N GLU A 68 -1.64 8.50 8.71
CA GLU A 68 -1.35 7.69 9.88
C GLU A 68 -0.54 6.43 9.53
N ALA A 69 -0.89 5.73 8.44
CA ALA A 69 -0.15 4.56 7.98
C ALA A 69 1.32 4.90 7.67
N THR A 70 1.54 6.06 7.05
CA THR A 70 2.89 6.60 6.79
C THR A 70 3.62 6.90 8.09
N ARG A 71 2.97 7.58 9.04
CA ARG A 71 3.55 7.90 10.35
C ARG A 71 3.93 6.64 11.13
N ARG A 72 3.06 5.63 11.16
CA ARG A 72 3.32 4.33 11.82
C ARG A 72 4.48 3.60 11.15
N SER A 73 4.56 3.60 9.82
CA SER A 73 5.66 3.01 9.07
C SER A 73 7.00 3.65 9.44
N ASN A 74 7.06 4.98 9.46
CA ASN A 74 8.27 5.71 9.85
C ASN A 74 8.68 5.44 11.29
N ARG A 75 7.70 5.32 12.21
CA ARG A 75 7.96 4.94 13.60
C ARG A 75 8.52 3.51 13.71
N LEU A 76 7.98 2.55 12.97
CA LEU A 76 8.49 1.17 12.92
C LEU A 76 9.93 1.14 12.38
N ARG A 77 10.21 1.89 11.32
CA ARG A 77 11.57 2.00 10.77
C ARG A 77 12.54 2.61 11.80
N GLY A 78 12.15 3.66 12.50
CA GLY A 78 12.94 4.25 13.58
C GLY A 78 13.28 3.24 14.69
N LEU A 79 12.30 2.43 15.11
CA LEU A 79 12.51 1.35 16.09
C LEU A 79 13.47 0.27 15.56
N PHE A 80 13.32 -0.14 14.30
CA PHE A 80 14.23 -1.12 13.69
C PHE A 80 15.65 -0.57 13.55
N THR A 81 15.84 0.70 13.20
CA THR A 81 17.17 1.31 13.16
C THR A 81 17.84 1.28 14.52
N GLN A 82 17.09 1.51 15.60
CA GLN A 82 17.63 1.52 16.96
C GLN A 82 18.03 0.12 17.44
N VAL A 83 17.25 -0.92 17.11
CA VAL A 83 17.44 -2.28 17.65
C VAL A 83 18.22 -3.18 16.70
N HIS A 84 18.02 -3.05 15.40
CA HIS A 84 18.55 -3.98 14.40
C HIS A 84 18.78 -3.32 13.01
N PRO A 85 19.79 -2.44 12.85
CA PRO A 85 20.00 -1.65 11.64
C PRO A 85 20.18 -2.50 10.36
N HIS A 86 20.74 -3.70 10.46
CA HIS A 86 20.88 -4.60 9.32
C HIS A 86 19.53 -5.15 8.83
N LEU A 87 18.59 -5.39 9.76
CA LEU A 87 17.27 -5.90 9.42
C LEU A 87 16.37 -4.78 8.89
N GLU A 88 16.58 -3.54 9.34
CA GLU A 88 15.94 -2.36 8.76
C GLU A 88 16.24 -2.22 7.26
N ARG A 89 17.49 -2.46 6.83
CA ARG A 89 17.84 -2.39 5.40
C ARG A 89 17.02 -3.33 4.51
N VAL A 90 16.65 -4.50 5.04
CA VAL A 90 15.89 -5.52 4.31
C VAL A 90 14.37 -5.29 4.40
N LEU A 91 13.88 -4.96 5.60
CA LEU A 91 12.44 -4.84 5.89
C LEU A 91 11.90 -3.43 5.71
N GLY A 92 12.72 -2.40 5.91
CA GLY A 92 12.36 -0.98 5.88
C GLY A 92 11.69 -0.54 4.58
N PRO A 93 12.27 -0.83 3.39
CA PRO A 93 11.63 -0.54 2.10
C PRO A 93 10.31 -1.28 1.87
N ARG A 94 10.03 -2.32 2.66
CA ARG A 94 8.89 -3.22 2.49
C ARG A 94 7.99 -3.26 3.72
N VAL A 95 8.11 -2.29 4.63
CA VAL A 95 7.45 -2.34 5.96
C VAL A 95 5.93 -2.32 5.86
N GLN A 96 5.39 -1.75 4.78
CA GLN A 96 3.95 -1.73 4.49
C GLN A 96 3.48 -3.01 3.77
N HIS A 97 4.40 -3.86 3.30
CA HIS A 97 4.04 -5.06 2.57
C HIS A 97 3.33 -6.06 3.51
N PRO A 98 2.15 -6.62 3.14
CA PRO A 98 1.35 -7.46 4.03
C PRO A 98 2.09 -8.68 4.61
N ALA A 99 3.04 -9.25 3.86
CA ALA A 99 3.88 -10.34 4.34
C ALA A 99 4.88 -9.91 5.41
N VAL A 100 5.45 -8.71 5.30
CA VAL A 100 6.37 -8.16 6.31
C VAL A 100 5.59 -7.81 7.56
N LEU A 101 4.43 -7.16 7.43
CA LEU A 101 3.56 -6.89 8.58
C LEU A 101 3.14 -8.18 9.30
N LYS A 102 2.81 -9.24 8.55
CA LYS A 102 2.48 -10.56 9.14
C LYS A 102 3.68 -11.20 9.84
N LEU A 103 4.88 -11.05 9.28
CA LEU A 103 6.11 -11.55 9.91
C LEU A 103 6.34 -10.84 11.25
N LEU A 104 6.23 -9.51 11.26
CA LEU A 104 6.51 -8.68 12.43
C LEU A 104 5.44 -8.79 13.52
N SER A 105 4.17 -8.98 13.14
CA SER A 105 3.09 -9.20 14.12
C SER A 105 3.22 -10.55 14.83
N GLN A 106 3.73 -11.57 14.13
CA GLN A 106 3.91 -12.91 14.71
C GLN A 106 5.24 -13.06 15.45
N PHE A 107 6.28 -12.37 14.98
CA PHE A 107 7.63 -12.41 15.53
C PHE A 107 8.16 -10.98 15.69
N GLY A 108 7.92 -10.41 16.87
CA GLY A 108 8.24 -9.02 17.18
C GLY A 108 9.71 -8.77 17.52
N SER A 109 10.55 -9.81 17.58
CA SER A 109 11.99 -9.66 17.85
C SER A 109 12.89 -10.48 16.91
N PRO A 110 14.10 -9.99 16.62
CA PRO A 110 15.10 -10.71 15.83
C PRO A 110 15.41 -12.12 16.38
N ALA A 111 15.43 -12.27 17.71
CA ALA A 111 15.63 -13.56 18.37
C ALA A 111 14.48 -14.54 18.11
N GLN A 112 13.23 -14.05 18.12
CA GLN A 112 12.06 -14.85 17.78
C GLN A 112 12.06 -15.27 16.30
N ILE A 113 12.48 -14.38 15.40
CA ILE A 113 12.63 -14.67 13.96
C ILE A 113 13.68 -15.77 13.76
N ARG A 114 14.85 -15.66 14.41
CA ARG A 114 15.91 -16.67 14.34
C ARG A 114 15.44 -18.02 14.91
N LYS A 115 14.75 -18.02 16.04
CA LYS A 115 14.20 -19.24 16.68
C LYS A 115 13.11 -19.92 15.85
N ALA A 116 12.32 -19.16 15.09
CA ALA A 116 11.27 -19.71 14.24
C ALA A 116 11.82 -20.57 13.09
N GLY A 117 12.99 -20.20 12.55
CA GLY A 117 13.67 -20.90 11.47
C GLY A 117 13.06 -20.65 10.08
N ARG A 118 13.91 -20.72 9.04
CA ARG A 118 13.56 -20.38 7.63
C ARG A 118 12.26 -21.03 7.14
N ARG A 119 12.14 -22.35 7.30
CA ARG A 119 10.99 -23.14 6.78
C ARG A 119 9.65 -22.65 7.34
N ARG A 120 9.59 -22.34 8.64
CA ARG A 120 8.37 -21.86 9.29
C ARG A 120 7.99 -20.46 8.82
N LEU A 121 8.99 -19.58 8.66
CA LEU A 121 8.75 -18.23 8.19
C LEU A 121 8.27 -18.20 6.75
N ILE A 122 8.88 -19.00 5.86
CA ILE A 122 8.44 -19.11 4.45
C ILE A 122 6.99 -19.57 4.40
N ALA A 123 6.63 -20.63 5.14
CA ALA A 123 5.25 -21.13 5.19
C ALA A 123 4.26 -20.07 5.70
N LEU A 124 4.66 -19.24 6.68
CA LEU A 124 3.82 -18.18 7.23
C LEU A 124 3.49 -17.10 6.18
N ILE A 125 4.49 -16.68 5.40
CA ILE A 125 4.37 -15.53 4.52
C ILE A 125 4.02 -15.88 3.07
N ARG A 126 4.26 -17.12 2.62
CA ARG A 126 3.98 -17.59 1.26
C ARG A 126 2.55 -17.28 0.78
N PRO A 127 1.47 -17.39 1.61
CA PRO A 127 0.13 -17.00 1.18
C PRO A 127 -0.03 -15.51 0.81
N LYS A 128 0.79 -14.62 1.38
CA LYS A 128 0.76 -13.17 1.10
C LYS A 128 1.83 -12.72 0.11
N ALA A 129 2.80 -13.59 -0.19
CA ALA A 129 4.02 -13.23 -0.90
C ALA A 129 4.64 -14.43 -1.63
N PRO A 130 3.89 -15.11 -2.53
CA PRO A 130 4.30 -16.41 -3.07
C PRO A 130 5.63 -16.35 -3.85
N ARG A 131 5.88 -15.26 -4.58
CA ARG A 131 7.08 -15.09 -5.42
C ARG A 131 8.29 -14.55 -4.68
N MET A 132 8.11 -13.92 -3.52
CA MET A 132 9.19 -13.26 -2.78
C MET A 132 9.51 -13.94 -1.44
N ALA A 133 8.69 -14.91 -1.00
CA ALA A 133 8.80 -15.47 0.35
C ALA A 133 10.18 -16.04 0.65
N GLU A 134 10.72 -16.87 -0.25
CA GLU A 134 12.04 -17.49 -0.08
C GLU A 134 13.14 -16.42 -0.08
N ARG A 135 13.20 -15.60 -1.13
CA ARG A 135 14.18 -14.51 -1.24
C ARG A 135 14.17 -13.57 -0.03
N LEU A 136 12.98 -13.16 0.43
CA LEU A 136 12.84 -12.26 1.57
C LEU A 136 13.36 -12.90 2.86
N ILE A 137 13.04 -14.17 3.11
CA ILE A 137 13.52 -14.86 4.31
C ILE A 137 15.03 -15.10 4.25
N ASP A 138 15.59 -15.37 3.07
CA ASP A 138 17.03 -15.47 2.91
C ASP A 138 17.74 -14.13 3.18
N GLU A 139 17.25 -13.03 2.59
CA GLU A 139 17.74 -11.68 2.89
C GLU A 139 17.66 -11.35 4.39
N VAL A 140 16.55 -11.73 5.05
CA VAL A 140 16.36 -11.54 6.50
C VAL A 140 17.41 -12.31 7.29
N PHE A 141 17.64 -13.60 7.01
CA PHE A 141 18.62 -14.38 7.76
C PHE A 141 20.05 -13.90 7.51
N THR A 142 20.39 -13.50 6.29
CA THR A 142 21.68 -12.86 5.99
C THR A 142 21.88 -11.61 6.84
N ALA A 143 20.87 -10.73 6.90
CA ALA A 143 20.93 -9.52 7.74
C ALA A 143 21.04 -9.82 9.24
N LEU A 144 20.38 -10.88 9.73
CA LEU A 144 20.49 -11.32 11.12
C LEU A 144 21.88 -11.85 11.45
N ASP A 145 22.54 -12.50 10.49
CA ASP A 145 23.90 -13.03 10.65
C ASP A 145 24.93 -11.89 10.69
N GLU A 146 24.79 -10.86 9.84
CA GLU A 146 25.66 -9.66 9.83
C GLU A 146 25.71 -8.93 11.18
N GLN A 147 24.56 -8.76 11.84
CA GLN A 147 24.49 -8.10 13.14
C GLN A 147 25.15 -8.92 14.26
N THR A 148 25.15 -10.26 14.15
CA THR A 148 25.72 -11.13 15.19
C THR A 148 27.24 -10.98 15.27
N THR A 149 27.88 -10.55 14.19
CA THR A 149 29.32 -10.24 14.12
C THR A 149 29.69 -8.87 14.72
N SER A 150 28.72 -8.02 15.03
CA SER A 150 28.94 -6.68 15.62
C SER A 150 28.60 -6.67 17.11
N SER A 151 29.48 -7.25 17.92
CA SER A 151 29.56 -6.96 19.35
C SER A 151 30.83 -6.14 19.60
N PRO A 152 30.77 -4.81 19.79
CA PRO A 152 31.92 -4.09 20.26
C PRO A 152 32.23 -4.51 21.70
N ALA A 153 33.51 -4.81 21.93
CA ALA A 153 34.08 -5.19 23.21
C ALA A 153 33.59 -4.30 24.36
N ARG A 154 32.92 -4.90 25.35
CA ARG A 154 32.80 -4.32 26.69
C ARG A 154 34.13 -4.55 27.40
N MET A 155 35.02 -3.56 27.36
CA MET A 155 36.24 -3.55 28.18
C MET A 155 35.86 -3.23 29.64
N PRO A 156 36.25 -4.06 30.64
CA PRO A 156 35.97 -3.77 32.05
C PRO A 156 36.94 -2.73 32.62
N PRO A 157 36.50 -1.89 33.59
CA PRO A 157 37.39 -0.96 34.27
C PRO A 157 38.37 -1.69 35.20
N ARG A 158 39.60 -1.18 35.26
CA ARG A 158 40.64 -1.57 36.22
C ARG A 158 40.44 -0.88 37.55
#